data_AF-A0A443NPS0-F1
#
_entry.id   AF-A0A443NPS0-F1
#
_cell.length_a   1.000
_cell.length_b   1.000
_cell.length_c   1.000
_cell.angle_alpha   90.00
_cell.angle_beta   90.00
_cell.angle_gamma   90.00
#
_symmetry.space_group_name_H-M   'P 1'
#
loop_
_entity.id
_entity.type
_entity.pdbx_description
1 polymer ?
#
loop_
_entity_poly.entity_id
_entity_poly.type
_entity_poly.pdbx_seq_one_letter_code
_entity_poly.pdbx_strand_id
1 'polypeptide(L)'
;MTGLGSFFIEDLTLASMLLRPFPATTLKDVRFSGGGDMDKVKRVFIKTMHDRMMWPEVQDQLIQMWPPSTVLDIESDHSPFFSAPTQLINLLLEAMAHE
;
A
#
# COMPACT_ATOMS: atom_id res chain seq x y z
N MET A 1 12.41 3.53 36.83
CA MET A 1 11.99 3.06 35.49
C MET A 1 10.49 3.29 35.30
N THR A 2 10.03 4.55 35.33
CA THR A 2 8.58 4.90 35.25
C THR A 2 8.28 6.02 34.24
N GLY A 3 9.27 6.51 33.50
CA GLY A 3 9.12 7.68 32.61
C GLY A 3 8.77 7.37 31.15
N LEU A 4 8.98 6.15 30.66
CA LEU A 4 8.78 5.83 29.23
C LEU A 4 7.30 5.63 28.83
N GLY A 5 6.42 5.30 29.79
CA GLY A 5 5.02 4.99 29.51
C GLY A 5 4.11 6.21 29.33
N SER A 6 4.40 7.33 30.02
CA SER A 6 3.52 8.52 30.01
C SER A 6 3.51 9.21 28.65
N PHE A 7 4.70 9.42 28.06
CA PHE A 7 4.84 10.07 26.75
C PHE A 7 4.19 9.27 25.62
N PHE A 8 4.35 7.94 25.61
CA PHE A 8 3.74 7.09 24.60
C PHE A 8 2.19 7.17 24.61
N ILE A 9 1.59 7.23 25.80
CA ILE A 9 0.12 7.32 25.93
C ILE A 9 -0.40 8.70 25.53
N GLU A 10 0.32 9.77 25.88
CA GLU A 10 -0.02 11.12 25.44
C GLU A 10 0.04 11.25 23.91
N ASP A 11 1.11 10.75 23.28
CA ASP A 11 1.28 10.76 21.83
C ASP A 11 0.20 9.91 21.13
N LEU A 12 -0.11 8.73 21.66
CA LEU A 12 -1.17 7.86 21.12
C LEU A 12 -2.55 8.51 21.24
N THR A 13 -2.83 9.18 22.36
CA THR A 13 -4.10 9.88 22.60
C THR A 13 -4.24 11.05 21.64
N LEU A 14 -3.20 11.87 21.52
CA LEU A 14 -3.19 13.01 20.60
C LEU A 14 -3.35 12.56 19.15
N ALA A 15 -2.59 11.54 18.72
CA ALA A 15 -2.71 10.98 17.37
C ALA A 15 -4.14 10.50 17.11
N SER A 16 -4.74 9.75 18.04
CA SER A 16 -6.10 9.23 17.90
C SER A 16 -7.16 10.33 17.80
N MET A 17 -6.97 11.46 18.50
CA MET A 17 -7.84 12.63 18.41
C MET A 17 -7.70 13.41 17.09
N LEU A 18 -6.53 13.33 16.44
CA LEU A 18 -6.24 14.05 15.20
C LEU A 18 -6.54 13.23 13.94
N LEU A 19 -6.65 11.91 14.05
CA LEU A 19 -6.98 11.03 12.93
C LEU A 19 -8.40 11.34 12.43
N ARG A 20 -8.52 11.47 11.09
CA ARG A 20 -9.81 11.54 10.42
C ARG A 20 -10.16 10.16 9.87
N PRO A 21 -11.46 9.75 9.91
CA PRO A 21 -11.87 8.47 9.35
C PRO A 21 -11.47 8.33 7.88
N PHE A 22 -11.02 7.14 7.51
CA PHE A 22 -10.75 6.81 6.11
C PHE A 22 -12.07 6.78 5.32
N PRO A 23 -12.17 7.45 4.15
CA PRO A 23 -13.41 7.51 3.37
C PRO A 23 -13.68 6.21 2.60
N ALA A 24 -13.92 5.10 3.32
CA ALA A 24 -14.09 3.78 2.72
C ALA A 24 -15.29 3.68 1.77
N THR A 25 -16.33 4.51 1.95
CA THR A 25 -17.54 4.49 1.13
C THR A 25 -17.29 4.93 -0.31
N THR A 26 -16.37 5.87 -0.54
CA THR A 26 -16.10 6.40 -1.90
C THR A 26 -15.35 5.39 -2.77
N LEU A 27 -14.67 4.40 -2.17
CA LEU A 27 -13.95 3.36 -2.91
C LEU A 27 -14.89 2.42 -3.67
N LYS A 28 -16.14 2.25 -3.20
CA LYS A 28 -17.12 1.35 -3.83
C LYS A 28 -17.55 1.83 -5.22
N ASP A 29 -17.48 3.13 -5.45
CA ASP A 29 -17.91 3.75 -6.71
C ASP A 29 -16.75 3.95 -7.69
N VAL A 30 -15.51 3.67 -7.26
CA VAL A 30 -14.33 3.76 -8.14
C VAL A 30 -14.40 2.65 -9.17
N ARG A 31 -14.54 3.04 -10.43
CA ARG A 31 -14.46 2.12 -11.56
C ARG A 31 -13.18 2.38 -12.34
N PHE A 32 -12.39 1.32 -12.53
CA PHE A 32 -11.27 1.32 -13.46
C PHE A 32 -11.76 0.74 -14.78
N SER A 33 -12.08 1.60 -15.74
CA SER A 33 -12.17 1.18 -17.14
C SER A 33 -10.74 1.17 -17.67
N GLY A 34 -10.04 0.04 -17.57
CA GLY A 34 -8.76 -0.12 -18.26
C GLY A 34 -8.89 0.25 -19.75
N GLY A 35 -7.76 0.55 -20.40
CA GLY A 35 -7.72 0.97 -21.80
C GLY A 35 -7.35 2.43 -22.03
N GLY A 36 -7.22 2.78 -23.31
CA GLY A 36 -6.83 4.12 -23.75
C GLY A 36 -5.35 4.41 -23.51
N ASP A 37 -5.01 5.67 -23.29
CA ASP A 37 -3.62 6.10 -23.11
C ASP A 37 -2.99 5.57 -21.81
N MET A 38 -3.79 5.21 -20.81
CA MET A 38 -3.27 4.68 -19.54
C MET A 38 -2.63 3.31 -19.69
N ASP A 39 -3.11 2.48 -20.62
CA ASP A 39 -2.55 1.15 -20.89
C ASP A 39 -1.24 1.21 -21.69
N LYS A 40 -0.89 2.38 -22.25
CA LYS A 40 0.40 2.58 -22.94
C LYS A 40 1.56 2.70 -21.95
N VAL A 41 1.28 3.00 -20.68
CA VAL A 41 2.28 3.12 -19.63
C VAL A 41 2.50 1.74 -19.03
N LYS A 42 3.76 1.32 -18.94
CA LYS A 42 4.12 0.08 -18.24
C LYS A 42 3.77 0.20 -16.76
N ARG A 43 3.05 -0.80 -16.24
CA ARG A 43 2.60 -0.82 -14.84
C ARG A 43 3.24 -1.99 -14.11
N VAL A 44 3.72 -1.71 -12.90
CA VAL A 44 4.20 -2.72 -11.95
C VAL A 44 3.32 -2.63 -10.72
N PHE A 45 2.85 -3.77 -10.22
CA PHE A 45 2.09 -3.87 -8.99
C PHE A 45 2.96 -4.53 -7.93
N ILE A 46 3.13 -3.88 -6.77
CA ILE A 46 3.86 -4.44 -5.63
C ILE A 46 2.84 -4.88 -4.58
N LYS A 47 2.74 -6.19 -4.34
CA LYS A 47 1.82 -6.81 -3.38
C LYS A 47 2.41 -6.85 -1.99
N THR A 48 1.67 -6.35 -1.01
CA THR A 48 2.04 -6.31 0.41
C THR A 48 1.50 -7.55 1.14
N MET A 49 2.38 -8.48 1.51
CA MET A 49 1.97 -9.83 1.93
C MET A 49 1.40 -9.92 3.36
N HIS A 50 1.57 -8.90 4.19
CA HIS A 50 1.01 -8.83 5.55
C HIS A 50 0.01 -7.67 5.73
N ASP A 51 -0.56 -7.22 4.62
CA ASP A 51 -1.54 -6.15 4.60
C ASP A 51 -2.87 -6.58 5.22
N ARG A 52 -3.29 -5.83 6.24
CA ARG A 52 -4.55 -6.05 6.96
C ARG A 52 -5.66 -5.10 6.53
N MET A 53 -5.34 -4.11 5.70
CA MET A 53 -6.31 -3.18 5.11
C MET A 53 -6.76 -3.67 3.74
N MET A 54 -5.82 -4.10 2.89
CA MET A 54 -6.04 -4.73 1.59
C MET A 54 -5.45 -6.14 1.60
N TRP A 55 -6.28 -7.11 1.96
CA TRP A 55 -5.85 -8.51 2.07
C TRP A 55 -5.31 -9.01 0.72
N PRO A 56 -4.37 -9.97 0.69
CA PRO A 56 -3.76 -10.45 -0.56
C PRO A 56 -4.78 -10.84 -1.63
N GLU A 57 -5.91 -11.44 -1.22
CA GLU A 57 -6.99 -11.84 -2.12
C GLU A 57 -7.71 -10.65 -2.77
N VAL A 58 -7.82 -9.53 -2.05
CA VAL A 58 -8.36 -8.28 -2.59
C VAL A 58 -7.38 -7.67 -3.58
N GLN A 59 -6.07 -7.73 -3.29
CA GLN A 59 -5.04 -7.27 -4.22
C GLN A 59 -5.04 -8.09 -5.51
N ASP A 60 -5.26 -9.41 -5.42
CA ASP A 60 -5.40 -10.27 -6.60
C ASP A 60 -6.60 -9.88 -7.47
N GLN A 61 -7.71 -9.49 -6.87
CA GLN A 61 -8.87 -8.98 -7.62
C GLN A 61 -8.54 -7.66 -8.35
N LEU A 62 -7.76 -6.76 -7.73
CA LEU A 62 -7.31 -5.53 -8.39
C LEU A 62 -6.40 -5.82 -9.58
N ILE A 63 -5.47 -6.78 -9.43
CA ILE A 63 -4.58 -7.23 -10.50
C ILE A 63 -5.39 -7.82 -11.65
N GLN A 64 -6.40 -8.65 -11.36
CA GLN A 64 -7.27 -9.22 -12.39
C GLN A 64 -8.11 -8.16 -13.11
N MET A 65 -8.61 -7.16 -12.37
CA MET A 65 -9.43 -6.09 -12.92
C MET A 65 -8.64 -5.18 -13.88
N TRP A 66 -7.36 -4.91 -13.59
CA TRP A 66 -6.53 -4.07 -14.46
C TRP A 66 -5.07 -4.58 -14.54
N PRO A 67 -4.81 -5.62 -15.35
CA PRO A 67 -3.55 -6.38 -15.33
C PRO A 67 -2.29 -5.55 -15.56
N PRO A 68 -1.34 -5.50 -14.61
CA PRO A 68 -0.04 -4.85 -14.79
C PRO A 68 0.88 -5.71 -15.68
N SER A 69 2.01 -5.13 -16.10
CA SER A 69 3.05 -5.85 -16.83
C SER A 69 3.87 -6.78 -15.92
N THR A 70 4.02 -6.40 -14.65
CA THR A 70 4.78 -7.15 -13.64
C THR A 70 4.07 -7.08 -12.31
N VAL A 71 4.09 -8.19 -11.56
CA VAL A 71 3.67 -8.25 -10.15
C VAL A 71 4.89 -8.66 -9.34
N LEU A 72 5.18 -7.92 -8.27
CA LEU A 72 6.25 -8.18 -7.32
C LEU A 72 5.64 -8.34 -5.93
N ASP A 73 6.24 -9.16 -5.08
CA ASP A 73 5.79 -9.34 -3.71
C ASP A 73 6.75 -8.68 -2.71
N ILE A 74 6.21 -8.13 -1.63
CA ILE A 74 6.99 -7.58 -0.51
C ILE A 74 6.43 -8.07 0.83
N GLU A 75 7.33 -8.53 1.70
CA GLU A 75 7.00 -8.99 3.06
C GLU A 75 6.80 -7.77 3.98
N SER A 76 5.68 -7.06 3.79
CA SER A 76 5.38 -5.80 4.47
C SER A 76 3.91 -5.71 4.90
N ASP A 77 3.60 -4.77 5.79
CA ASP A 77 2.23 -4.33 6.02
C ASP A 77 1.74 -3.41 4.87
N HIS A 78 0.57 -2.78 5.05
CA HIS A 78 -0.03 -1.87 4.07
C HIS A 78 0.88 -0.70 3.66
N SER A 79 1.82 -0.31 4.53
CA SER A 79 2.68 0.85 4.38
C SER A 79 4.15 0.43 4.32
N PRO A 80 4.62 -0.17 3.21
CA PRO A 80 5.99 -0.66 3.07
C PRO A 80 7.05 0.42 3.23
N PHE A 81 6.70 1.69 3.00
CA PHE A 81 7.58 2.83 3.24
C PHE A 81 7.87 3.07 4.74
N PHE A 82 7.06 2.52 5.64
CA PHE A 82 7.34 2.45 7.08
C PHE A 82 7.87 1.09 7.50
N SER A 83 7.23 0.00 7.07
CA SER A 83 7.52 -1.33 7.60
C SER A 83 8.71 -2.04 6.92
N ALA A 84 8.98 -1.74 5.65
CA ALA A 84 10.01 -2.40 4.84
C ALA A 84 10.70 -1.43 3.83
N PRO A 85 11.19 -0.25 4.27
CA PRO A 85 11.62 0.81 3.36
C PRO A 85 12.78 0.42 2.43
N THR A 86 13.77 -0.32 2.95
CA THR A 86 14.92 -0.78 2.15
C THR A 86 14.49 -1.80 1.10
N GLN A 87 13.61 -2.74 1.45
CA GLN A 87 13.10 -3.73 0.50
C GLN A 87 12.27 -3.05 -0.59
N LEU A 88 11.44 -2.07 -0.22
CA LEU A 88 10.69 -1.27 -1.17
C LEU A 88 11.61 -0.54 -2.17
N ILE A 89 12.68 0.10 -1.70
CA ILE A 89 13.65 0.77 -2.58
C ILE A 89 14.27 -0.22 -3.57
N ASN A 90 14.66 -1.40 -3.12
CA ASN A 90 15.23 -2.43 -4.01
C ASN A 90 14.25 -2.85 -5.11
N LEU A 91 12.97 -3.08 -4.75
CA LEU A 91 11.93 -3.44 -5.73
C LEU A 91 11.64 -2.30 -6.72
N LEU A 92 11.71 -1.03 -6.27
CA LEU A 92 11.56 0.11 -7.17
C LEU A 92 12.73 0.21 -8.16
N LEU A 93 13.96 -0.02 -7.70
CA LEU A 93 15.14 -0.06 -8.58
C LEU A 93 15.07 -1.22 -9.57
N GLU A 94 14.59 -2.39 -9.15
CA GLU A 94 14.33 -3.53 -10.03
C GLU A 94 13.26 -3.20 -11.08
N ALA A 95 12.15 -2.59 -10.68
CA ALA A 95 11.08 -2.20 -11.59
C ALA A 95 11.55 -1.22 -12.68
N MET A 96 12.47 -0.30 -12.34
CA MET A 96 13.09 0.64 -13.29
C MET A 96 14.08 -0.03 -14.25
N ALA A 97 14.77 -1.09 -13.83
CA ALA A 97 15.77 -1.77 -14.65
C ALA A 97 15.17 -2.55 -15.84
N HIS A 98 13.85 -2.69 -15.88
CA HIS A 98 13.10 -3.32 -16.95
C HIS A 98 12.46 -2.32 -17.94
N GLU A 99 12.84 -1.04 -17.92
CA GLU A 99 12.47 -0.06 -18.96
C GLU A 99 13.11 -0.33 -20.32
#